data_AF-A0A3D1RNN5-F1
#
_entry.id   AF-A0A3D1RNN5-F1
#
_cell.length_a   1.000
_cell.length_b   1.000
_cell.length_c   1.000
_cell.angle_alpha   90.00
_cell.angle_beta   90.00
_cell.angle_gamma   90.00
#
_symmetry.space_group_name_H-M   'P 1'
#
loop_
_entity.id
_entity.type
_entity.pdbx_description
1 polymer ?
#
loop_
_entity_poly.entity_id
_entity_poly.type
_entity_poly.pdbx_seq_one_letter_code
_entity_poly.pdbx_strand_id
1 'polypeptide(L)'
;MKISWIKYANDTKSFSLPEKLGFDVFKLQDLEQTDKKIEELVKKQYDTIIVSNDVASFSENIIKKYSQNEEINIIISARKE
;
A
#
# COMPACT_ATOMS: atom_id res chain seq x y z
N MET A 1 9.82 -13.57 -0.59
CA MET A 1 9.49 -12.23 -0.13
C MET A 1 8.76 -11.49 -1.25
N LYS A 2 7.48 -11.21 -1.08
CA LYS A 2 6.58 -10.60 -2.05
C LYS A 2 6.19 -9.21 -1.58
N ILE A 3 6.55 -8.20 -2.36
CA ILE A 3 6.39 -6.79 -2.00
C ILE A 3 5.37 -6.17 -2.96
N SER A 4 4.44 -5.41 -2.42
CA SER A 4 3.47 -4.64 -3.20
C SER A 4 3.53 -3.16 -2.86
N TRP A 5 3.13 -2.35 -3.82
CA TRP A 5 2.93 -0.91 -3.65
C TRP A 5 1.47 -0.56 -3.88
N ILE A 6 0.92 0.35 -3.09
CA ILE A 6 -0.42 0.89 -3.27
C ILE A 6 -0.32 2.42 -3.35
N LYS A 7 -0.76 3.00 -4.45
CA LYS A 7 -0.89 4.46 -4.60
C LYS A 7 -2.30 4.85 -5.00
N TYR A 8 -2.62 6.11 -4.76
CA TYR A 8 -3.80 6.71 -5.36
C TYR A 8 -3.63 6.84 -6.88
N ALA A 9 -4.68 6.55 -7.65
CA ALA A 9 -4.62 6.58 -9.11
C ALA A 9 -4.34 7.99 -9.66
N ASN A 10 -4.81 9.03 -8.95
CA ASN A 10 -4.55 10.42 -9.31
C ASN A 10 -3.11 10.85 -8.98
N ASP A 11 -2.38 10.06 -8.18
CA ASP A 11 -0.99 10.32 -7.88
C ASP A 11 -0.07 9.73 -8.96
N THR A 12 0.37 10.60 -9.87
CA THR A 12 1.19 10.23 -11.04
C THR A 12 2.68 10.17 -10.74
N LYS A 13 3.11 10.72 -9.59
CA LYS A 13 4.53 10.84 -9.21
C LYS A 13 5.00 9.67 -8.36
N SER A 14 4.18 9.13 -7.47
CA SER A 14 4.58 8.06 -6.57
C SER A 14 4.66 6.71 -7.28
N PHE A 15 5.65 5.93 -6.84
CA PHE A 15 5.86 4.53 -7.26
C PHE A 15 5.98 4.29 -8.78
N SER A 16 6.24 5.34 -9.57
CA SER A 16 6.48 5.20 -11.02
C SER A 16 7.78 4.45 -11.33
N LEU A 17 8.78 4.50 -10.43
CA LEU A 17 10.01 3.72 -10.56
C LEU A 17 9.77 2.21 -10.33
N PRO A 18 9.20 1.75 -9.20
CA PRO A 18 8.91 0.33 -9.01
C PRO A 18 7.93 -0.22 -10.08
N GLU A 19 6.96 0.57 -10.54
CA GLU A 19 6.07 0.19 -11.66
C GLU A 19 6.88 -0.11 -12.94
N LYS A 20 7.83 0.76 -13.30
CA LYS A 20 8.71 0.57 -14.47
C LYS A 20 9.67 -0.60 -14.33
N LEU A 21 10.01 -0.99 -13.10
CA LEU A 21 10.88 -2.12 -12.81
C LEU A 21 10.11 -3.46 -12.76
N GLY A 22 8.80 -3.44 -13.00
CA GLY A 22 7.97 -4.65 -13.04
C GLY A 22 7.47 -5.14 -11.68
N PHE A 23 7.51 -4.29 -10.64
CA PHE A 23 6.93 -4.63 -9.34
C PHE A 23 5.40 -4.49 -9.34
N ASP A 24 4.75 -5.18 -8.40
CA ASP A 24 3.31 -5.10 -8.18
C ASP A 24 2.90 -3.74 -7.62
N VAL A 25 2.49 -2.82 -8.50
CA VAL A 25 1.97 -1.50 -8.14
C VAL A 25 0.47 -1.42 -8.39
N PHE A 26 -0.31 -1.32 -7.32
CA PHE A 26 -1.75 -1.19 -7.35
C PHE A 26 -2.17 0.28 -7.28
N LYS A 27 -3.01 0.71 -8.22
CA LYS A 27 -3.58 2.05 -8.29
C LYS A 27 -5.02 2.01 -7.79
N LEU A 28 -5.28 2.63 -6.64
CA LEU A 28 -6.63 2.77 -6.10
C LEU A 28 -7.33 3.96 -6.74
N GLN A 29 -8.47 3.71 -7.38
CA GLN A 29 -9.34 4.79 -7.88
C GLN A 29 -10.15 5.42 -6.76
N ASP A 30 -10.51 4.62 -5.76
CA ASP A 30 -11.28 5.01 -4.60
C ASP A 30 -10.52 4.66 -3.32
N LEU A 31 -10.29 5.65 -2.47
CA LEU A 31 -9.47 5.50 -1.27
C LEU A 31 -10.22 4.79 -0.14
N GLU A 32 -11.56 4.76 -0.17
CA GLU A 32 -12.36 3.98 0.78
C GLU A 32 -12.11 2.47 0.65
N GLN A 33 -11.61 2.02 -0.52
CA GLN A 33 -11.24 0.61 -0.74
C GLN A 33 -9.87 0.22 -0.19
N THR A 34 -9.16 1.13 0.49
CA THR A 34 -7.80 0.89 1.00
C THR A 34 -7.76 -0.34 1.91
N ASP A 35 -8.66 -0.41 2.90
CA ASP A 35 -8.72 -1.52 3.85
C ASP A 35 -8.92 -2.86 3.16
N LYS A 36 -9.91 -2.91 2.26
CA LYS A 36 -10.22 -4.10 1.47
C LYS A 36 -9.03 -4.56 0.64
N LYS A 37 -8.28 -3.61 0.06
CA LYS A 37 -7.10 -3.94 -0.74
C LYS A 37 -5.96 -4.48 0.11
N ILE A 38 -5.71 -3.90 1.29
CA ILE A 38 -4.71 -4.42 2.23
C ILE A 38 -5.07 -5.83 2.66
N GLU A 39 -6.34 -6.09 3.02
CA GLU A 39 -6.80 -7.44 3.38
C GLU A 39 -6.64 -8.46 2.25
N GLU A 40 -6.88 -8.06 1.00
CA GLU A 40 -6.62 -8.91 -0.17
C GLU A 40 -5.14 -9.27 -0.29
N LEU A 41 -4.24 -8.30 -0.07
CA LEU A 41 -2.80 -8.50 -0.18
C LEU A 41 -2.25 -9.36 0.97
N VAL A 42 -2.77 -9.20 2.19
CA VAL A 42 -2.50 -10.10 3.32
C VAL A 42 -2.90 -11.54 2.94
N LYS A 43 -4.12 -11.74 2.43
CA LYS A 43 -4.60 -13.07 1.99
C LYS A 43 -3.78 -13.67 0.85
N LYS A 44 -3.21 -12.83 -0.01
CA LYS A 44 -2.29 -13.21 -1.10
C LYS A 44 -0.85 -13.42 -0.62
N GLN A 45 -0.61 -13.43 0.69
CA GLN A 45 0.68 -13.67 1.33
C GLN A 45 1.76 -12.70 0.85
N TYR A 46 1.44 -11.41 0.74
CA TYR A 46 2.46 -10.37 0.62
C TYR A 46 3.12 -10.13 1.96
N ASP A 47 4.45 -10.19 2.01
CA ASP A 47 5.24 -9.95 3.22
C ASP A 47 5.36 -8.44 3.54
N THR A 48 5.27 -7.60 2.50
CA THR A 48 5.41 -6.15 2.64
C THR A 48 4.47 -5.40 1.70
N ILE A 49 3.76 -4.42 2.25
CA ILE A 49 2.88 -3.51 1.53
C ILE A 49 3.39 -2.08 1.76
N ILE A 50 3.82 -1.43 0.69
CA ILE A 50 4.25 -0.03 0.71
C ILE A 50 3.11 0.84 0.22
N VAL A 51 2.61 1.74 1.04
CA VAL A 51 1.46 2.59 0.71
C VAL A 51 1.88 4.06 0.61
N SER A 52 1.27 4.82 -0.29
CA SER A 52 1.45 6.27 -0.32
C SER A 52 0.76 6.92 0.89
N ASN A 53 1.20 8.11 1.28
CA ASN A 53 0.63 8.83 2.41
C ASN A 53 -0.90 9.04 2.27
N ASP A 54 -1.36 9.37 1.05
CA ASP A 54 -2.79 9.58 0.78
C ASP A 54 -3.60 8.28 0.88
N VAL A 55 -3.00 7.12 0.64
CA VAL A 55 -3.67 5.83 0.86
C VAL A 55 -3.72 5.53 2.35
N ALA A 56 -2.61 5.77 3.06
CA ALA A 56 -2.54 5.52 4.50
C ALA A 56 -3.54 6.36 5.31
N SER A 57 -3.80 7.61 4.90
CA SER A 57 -4.74 8.48 5.61
C SER A 57 -6.20 8.01 5.55
N PHE A 58 -6.54 7.06 4.68
CA PHE A 58 -7.89 6.50 4.53
C PHE A 58 -8.06 5.12 5.18
N SER A 59 -7.05 4.63 5.91
CA SER A 59 -7.12 3.34 6.60
C SER A 59 -6.72 3.48 8.06
N GLU A 60 -7.69 3.40 8.95
CA GLU A 60 -7.44 3.27 10.39
C GLU A 60 -6.84 1.89 10.73
N ASN A 61 -7.13 0.87 9.91
CA ASN A 61 -6.70 -0.50 10.17
C ASN A 61 -5.18 -0.68 10.04
N ILE A 62 -4.49 0.12 9.22
CA ILE A 62 -3.02 0.13 9.20
C ILE A 62 -2.47 0.32 10.61
N ILE A 63 -3.05 1.24 11.38
CA ILE A 63 -2.60 1.55 12.75
C ILE A 63 -3.23 0.62 13.79
N LYS A 64 -4.54 0.33 13.69
CA LYS A 64 -5.25 -0.44 14.72
C LYS A 64 -5.03 -1.96 14.62
N LYS A 65 -4.93 -2.51 13.41
CA LYS A 65 -4.91 -3.96 13.14
C LYS A 65 -3.52 -4.46 12.76
N TYR A 66 -2.79 -3.71 11.94
CA TYR A 66 -1.54 -4.17 11.35
C TYR A 66 -0.27 -3.65 12.06
N SER A 67 -0.39 -2.64 12.92
CA SER A 67 0.74 -2.08 13.69
C SER A 67 1.46 -3.10 14.59
N GLN A 68 0.77 -4.15 15.02
CA GLN A 68 1.32 -5.21 15.88
C GLN A 68 1.36 -6.58 15.15
N ASN A 69 1.17 -6.60 13.84
CA ASN A 69 1.12 -7.84 13.08
C ASN A 69 2.55 -8.27 12.68
N GLU A 70 2.97 -9.46 13.11
CA GLU A 70 4.32 -10.00 12.81
C GLU A 70 4.41 -10.66 11.42
N GLU A 71 3.27 -10.94 10.78
CA GLU A 71 3.20 -11.62 9.48
C GLU A 71 3.27 -10.66 8.29
N ILE A 72 2.97 -9.37 8.49
CA ILE A 72 2.96 -8.37 7.41
C ILE A 72 3.55 -7.02 7.81
N ASN A 73 4.42 -6.51 6.96
CA ASN A 73 5.02 -5.19 7.13
C ASN A 73 4.30 -4.16 6.26
N ILE A 74 3.64 -3.17 6.87
CA ILE A 74 3.04 -2.05 6.14
C ILE A 74 3.92 -0.81 6.32
N ILE A 75 4.46 -0.28 5.22
CA ILE A 75 5.34 0.88 5.21
C ILE A 75 4.63 2.05 4.53
N ILE A 76 4.49 3.17 5.25
CA ILE A 76 3.93 4.40 4.69
C ILE A 76 5.07 5.21 4.08
N SER A 77 5.04 5.42 2.77
CA SER A 77 6.05 6.23 2.09
C SER A 77 5.80 7.71 2.35
N ALA A 78 6.86 8.43 2.74
CA ALA A 78 6.83 9.88 2.82
C ALA A 78 6.43 10.49 1.46
N ARG A 79 5.63 11.56 1.52
CA ARG A 79 5.22 12.31 0.34
C ARG A 79 6.49 12.88 -0.32
N LYS A 80 6.69 12.63 -1.62
CA LYS A 80 7.74 13.32 -2.38
C LYS A 80 7.23 14.72 -2.72
N GLU A 81 7.89 15.73 -2.17
CA GLU A 81 7.73 17.14 -2.57
C GLU A 81 8.07 17.33 -4.06
#